data_AF-A0A959CCA5-F1
#
_entry.id   AF-A0A959CCA5-F1
#
_cell.length_a   1.000
_cell.length_b   1.000
_cell.length_c   1.000
_cell.angle_alpha   90.00
_cell.angle_beta   90.00
_cell.angle_gamma   90.00
#
_symmetry.space_group_name_H-M   'P 1'
#
loop_
_entity.id
_entity.type
_entity.pdbx_description
1 polymer ?
#
loop_
_entity_poly.entity_id
_entity_poly.type
_entity_poly.pdbx_seq_one_letter_code
_entity_poly.pdbx_strand_id
1 'polypeptide(L)'
;MQFVSEKIIDAAIDGLEELDDEQYEQRMEAFAEAQPVIFAWLFSEQFELLTEDEKGYLQYLALIVWLSVTKVNGETDAVSEEQIGEAEERNF
;
A
#
# COMPACT_ATOMS: atom_id res chain seq x y z
N MET A 1 9.53 -14.41 0.79
CA MET A 1 9.56 -12.96 0.54
C MET A 1 11.01 -12.51 0.59
N GLN A 2 11.47 -11.78 -0.41
CA GLN A 2 12.80 -11.20 -0.45
C GLN A 2 12.88 -9.96 0.45
N PHE A 3 14.07 -9.63 0.94
CA PHE A 3 14.28 -8.48 1.81
C PHE A 3 14.08 -7.16 1.07
N VAL A 4 13.21 -6.30 1.58
CA VAL A 4 13.01 -4.93 1.10
C VAL A 4 13.94 -4.00 1.89
N SER A 5 14.97 -3.47 1.23
CA SER A 5 15.91 -2.54 1.87
C SER A 5 15.39 -1.10 1.86
N GLU A 6 15.87 -0.28 2.79
CA GLU A 6 15.60 1.17 2.86
C GLU A 6 15.80 1.87 1.50
N LYS A 7 16.90 1.58 0.79
CA LYS A 7 17.17 2.12 -0.56
C LYS A 7 16.04 1.88 -1.59
N ILE A 8 15.26 0.82 -1.41
CA ILE A 8 14.14 0.49 -2.32
C ILE A 8 12.91 1.30 -1.94
N ILE A 9 12.72 1.51 -0.63
CA ILE A 9 11.66 2.37 -0.10
C ILE A 9 11.94 3.82 -0.51
N ASP A 10 13.17 4.30 -0.34
CA ASP A 10 13.59 5.64 -0.77
C ASP A 10 13.35 5.84 -2.26
N ALA A 11 13.77 4.87 -3.10
CA ALA A 11 13.55 4.94 -4.54
C ALA A 11 12.06 4.92 -4.93
N ALA A 12 11.20 4.28 -4.13
CA ALA A 12 9.76 4.29 -4.35
C ALA A 12 9.16 5.67 -3.99
N ILE A 13 9.64 6.30 -2.91
CA ILE A 13 9.25 7.66 -2.51
C ILE A 13 9.70 8.66 -3.58
N ASP A 14 10.99 8.67 -3.93
CA ASP A 14 11.55 9.55 -4.96
C ASP A 14 10.78 9.41 -6.28
N GLY A 15 10.46 8.17 -6.67
CA GLY A 15 9.71 7.90 -7.88
C GLY A 15 8.26 8.35 -7.85
N LEU A 16 7.64 8.52 -6.67
CA LEU A 16 6.30 9.11 -6.52
C LEU A 16 6.35 10.64 -6.51
N GLU A 17 7.41 11.23 -5.94
CA GLU A 17 7.59 12.70 -5.91
C GLU A 17 7.85 13.30 -7.30
N GLU A 18 8.38 12.50 -8.23
CA GLU A 18 8.59 12.91 -9.62
C GLU A 18 7.33 12.85 -10.49
N LEU A 19 6.24 12.25 -10.00
CA LEU A 19 5.00 12.10 -10.76
C LEU A 19 4.18 13.38 -10.77
N ASP A 20 3.49 13.62 -11.88
CA ASP A 20 2.35 14.53 -11.88
C ASP A 20 1.10 13.87 -11.28
N ASP A 21 0.06 14.68 -11.04
CA ASP A 21 -1.17 14.24 -10.40
C ASP A 21 -1.84 13.07 -11.17
N GLU A 22 -1.84 13.12 -12.51
CA GLU A 22 -2.46 12.07 -13.35
C GLU A 22 -1.69 10.75 -13.24
N GLN A 23 -0.36 10.81 -13.25
CA GLN A 23 0.49 9.64 -13.09
C GLN A 23 0.37 9.05 -11.68
N TYR A 24 0.27 9.89 -10.65
CA TYR A 24 0.07 9.44 -9.28
C TYR A 24 -1.29 8.73 -9.13
N GLU A 25 -2.37 9.31 -9.67
CA GLU A 25 -3.69 8.69 -9.69
C GLU A 25 -3.65 7.31 -10.37
N GLN A 26 -2.99 7.18 -11.52
CA GLN A 26 -2.81 5.89 -12.20
C GLN A 26 -2.08 4.85 -11.33
N ARG A 27 -1.10 5.26 -10.52
CA ARG A 27 -0.43 4.33 -9.58
C ARG A 27 -1.36 3.89 -8.47
N MET A 28 -2.17 4.79 -7.95
CA MET A 28 -3.15 4.48 -6.92
C MET A 28 -4.24 3.53 -7.44
N GLU A 29 -4.74 3.77 -8.66
CA GLU A 29 -5.69 2.88 -9.33
C GLU A 29 -5.09 1.48 -9.53
N ALA A 30 -3.86 1.38 -10.05
CA ALA A 30 -3.18 0.11 -10.23
C ALA A 30 -2.99 -0.66 -8.89
N PHE A 31 -2.72 0.06 -7.80
CA PHE A 31 -2.65 -0.52 -6.47
C PHE A 31 -4.02 -1.05 -6.02
N ALA A 32 -5.08 -0.25 -6.18
CA ALA A 32 -6.44 -0.64 -5.82
C ALA A 32 -6.93 -1.86 -6.62
N GLU A 33 -6.58 -1.94 -7.91
CA GLU A 33 -6.90 -3.09 -8.77
C GLU A 33 -6.09 -4.35 -8.40
N ALA A 34 -4.80 -4.19 -8.09
CA ALA A 34 -3.93 -5.31 -7.75
C ALA A 34 -4.19 -5.87 -6.34
N GLN A 35 -4.59 -5.02 -5.40
CA GLN A 35 -4.77 -5.36 -3.99
C GLN A 35 -6.10 -4.82 -3.43
N PRO A 36 -7.25 -5.22 -3.99
CA PRO A 36 -8.56 -4.64 -3.67
C PRO A 36 -8.98 -4.83 -2.21
N VAL A 37 -8.59 -5.95 -1.60
CA VAL A 37 -8.91 -6.27 -0.21
C VAL A 37 -8.09 -5.42 0.76
N ILE A 38 -6.78 -5.23 0.48
CA ILE A 38 -5.94 -4.30 1.25
C ILE A 38 -6.50 -2.89 1.11
N PHE A 39 -6.84 -2.48 -0.12
CA PHE A 39 -7.36 -1.16 -0.37
C PHE A 39 -8.66 -0.91 0.39
N ALA A 40 -9.62 -1.86 0.36
CA ALA A 40 -10.85 -1.78 1.15
C ALA A 40 -10.57 -1.74 2.66
N TRP A 41 -9.59 -2.50 3.15
CA TRP A 41 -9.20 -2.52 4.56
C TRP A 41 -8.70 -1.17 5.07
N LEU A 42 -8.02 -0.37 4.23
CA LEU A 42 -7.59 1.01 4.57
C LEU A 42 -8.78 1.95 4.88
N PHE A 43 -10.00 1.60 4.45
CA PHE A 43 -11.23 2.33 4.73
C PHE A 43 -12.14 1.64 5.76
N SER A 44 -11.64 0.59 6.42
CA SER A 44 -12.41 -0.13 7.44
C SER A 44 -12.61 0.72 8.72
N GLU A 45 -13.53 0.27 9.57
CA GLU A 45 -13.88 0.94 10.83
C GLU A 45 -12.67 1.14 11.76
N GLN A 46 -11.64 0.31 11.63
CA GLN A 46 -10.38 0.42 12.38
C GLN A 46 -9.69 1.79 12.21
N PHE A 47 -9.91 2.45 11.07
CA PHE A 47 -9.30 3.73 10.72
C PHE A 47 -10.29 4.91 10.76
N GLU A 48 -11.49 4.73 11.32
CA GLU A 48 -12.50 5.80 11.41
C GLU A 48 -12.05 7.00 12.24
N LEU A 49 -11.14 6.78 13.20
CA LEU A 49 -10.59 7.85 14.04
C LEU A 49 -9.58 8.73 13.31
N LEU A 50 -9.06 8.30 12.16
CA LEU A 50 -8.15 9.10 11.34
C LEU A 50 -8.92 10.24 10.67
N THR A 51 -8.30 11.40 10.62
CA THR A 51 -8.75 12.51 9.77
C THR A 51 -8.57 12.19 8.29
N GLU A 52 -9.21 12.95 7.41
CA GLU A 52 -9.10 12.74 5.96
C GLU A 52 -7.65 12.88 5.47
N ASP A 53 -6.89 13.84 6.01
CA ASP A 53 -5.46 14.00 5.69
C ASP A 53 -4.63 12.78 6.13
N GLU A 54 -4.91 12.23 7.32
CA GLU A 54 -4.25 11.04 7.83
C GLU A 54 -4.60 9.78 7.03
N LYS A 55 -5.86 9.65 6.58
CA LYS A 55 -6.27 8.56 5.68
C LYS A 55 -5.55 8.65 4.33
N GLY A 56 -5.45 9.84 3.75
CA GLY A 56 -4.67 10.07 2.53
C GLY A 56 -3.20 9.69 2.72
N TYR A 57 -2.60 10.07 3.85
CA TYR A 57 -1.23 9.68 4.17
C TYR A 57 -1.07 8.16 4.37
N LEU A 58 -2.03 7.50 5.01
CA LEU A 58 -2.03 6.05 5.17
C LEU A 58 -2.09 5.32 3.81
N GLN A 59 -2.92 5.80 2.88
CA GLN A 59 -2.98 5.26 1.51
C GLN A 59 -1.66 5.44 0.77
N TYR A 60 -1.04 6.61 0.91
CA TYR A 60 0.29 6.87 0.35
C TYR A 60 1.35 5.90 0.88
N LEU A 61 1.38 5.67 2.20
CA LEU A 61 2.28 4.69 2.80
C LEU A 61 2.01 3.27 2.30
N ALA A 62 0.74 2.87 2.17
CA ALA A 62 0.38 1.56 1.63
C ALA A 62 0.83 1.39 0.17
N LEU A 63 0.69 2.43 -0.65
CA LEU A 63 1.19 2.46 -2.02
C LEU A 63 2.73 2.28 -2.07
N ILE A 64 3.49 3.00 -1.22
CA ILE A 64 4.94 2.83 -1.11
C ILE A 64 5.31 1.39 -0.76
N VAL A 65 4.62 0.80 0.21
CA VAL A 65 4.85 -0.59 0.62
C VAL A 65 4.60 -1.54 -0.55
N TRP A 66 3.47 -1.40 -1.24
CA TRP A 66 3.13 -2.25 -2.39
C TRP A 66 4.14 -2.11 -3.52
N LEU A 67 4.52 -0.88 -3.90
CA LEU A 67 5.55 -0.64 -4.92
C LEU A 67 6.89 -1.27 -4.54
N SER A 68 7.29 -1.12 -3.28
CA SER A 68 8.55 -1.67 -2.76
C SER A 68 8.55 -3.20 -2.76
N VAL A 69 7.46 -3.83 -2.30
CA VAL A 69 7.32 -5.29 -2.31
C VAL A 69 7.31 -5.81 -3.74
N THR A 70 6.54 -5.18 -4.63
CA THR A 70 6.42 -5.57 -6.04
C THR A 70 7.76 -5.43 -6.77
N LYS A 71 8.52 -4.39 -6.47
CA LYS A 71 9.86 -4.17 -7.06
C LYS A 71 10.82 -5.31 -6.77
N VAL A 72 10.77 -5.87 -5.56
CA VAL A 72 11.70 -6.93 -5.11
C VAL A 72 11.20 -8.32 -5.47
N ASN A 73 9.89 -8.55 -5.37
CA ASN A 73 9.30 -9.88 -5.48
C ASN A 73 8.62 -10.13 -6.84
N GLY A 74 8.45 -9.11 -7.67
CA GLY A 74 7.60 -9.16 -8.86
C GLY A 74 6.12 -8.95 -8.51
N GLU A 75 5.23 -9.22 -9.46
CA GLU A 75 3.78 -9.22 -9.21
C GLU A 75 3.45 -10.22 -8.09
N THR A 76 2.71 -9.74 -7.09
CA THR A 76 2.25 -10.55 -5.96
C THR A 76 0.76 -10.79 -6.07
N ASP A 77 0.31 -11.99 -5.70
CA ASP A 77 -1.10 -12.32 -5.63
C ASP A 77 -1.86 -11.35 -4.71
N ALA A 78 -3.14 -11.11 -5.03
CA ALA A 78 -4.02 -10.32 -4.19
C ALA A 78 -4.22 -11.01 -2.83
N VAL A 79 -4.07 -10.25 -1.75
CA VAL A 79 -4.30 -10.74 -0.38
C VAL A 79 -5.81 -10.97 -0.16
N SER A 80 -6.18 -12.03 0.56
CA SER A 80 -7.56 -12.32 0.96
C SER A 80 -7.93 -11.69 2.31
N GLU A 81 -9.24 -11.56 2.59
CA GLU A 81 -9.73 -11.09 3.90
C GLU A 81 -9.22 -11.95 5.06
N GLU A 82 -9.18 -13.29 4.87
CA GLU A 82 -8.67 -14.23 5.87
C GLU A 82 -7.21 -13.96 6.22
N GLN A 83 -6.36 -13.71 5.21
CA GLN A 83 -4.96 -13.38 5.42
C GLN A 83 -4.76 -12.05 6.15
N ILE A 84 -5.64 -11.07 5.93
CA ILE A 84 -5.64 -9.81 6.70
C ILE A 84 -6.00 -10.10 8.16
N GLY A 85 -7.08 -10.84 8.42
CA GLY A 85 -7.50 -11.18 9.78
C GLY A 85 -6.43 -11.92 10.58
N GLU A 86 -5.78 -12.92 9.98
CA GLU A 86 -4.66 -13.64 10.61
C GLU A 86 -3.47 -12.72 10.93
N ALA A 87 -3.20 -11.73 10.06
CA ALA A 87 -2.12 -10.77 10.28
C ALA A 87 -2.46 -9.77 11.40
N GLU A 88 -3.72 -9.36 11.52
CA GLU A 88 -4.22 -8.51 12.60
C GLU A 88 -4.14 -9.21 13.96
N GLU A 89 -4.60 -10.46 14.05
CA GLU A 89 -4.52 -11.26 15.29
C GLU A 89 -3.08 -11.43 15.78
N ARG A 90 -2.12 -11.55 14.87
CA ARG A 90 -0.69 -11.62 15.21
C ARG A 90 -0.09 -10.33 15.73
N ASN A 91 -0.70 -9.19 15.39
CA ASN A 91 -0.24 -7.86 15.81
C ASN A 91 -0.88 -7.40 17.13
N PHE A 92 -1.86 -8.16 17.63
CA PHE A 92 -2.55 -7.95 18.90
C PHE A 92 -1.83 -8.61 20.08
#